data_AF-A0A965PCP5-F1
#
_entry.id   AF-A0A965PCP5-F1
#
_cell.length_a   1.000
_cell.length_b   1.000
_cell.length_c   1.000
_cell.angle_alpha   90.00
_cell.angle_beta   90.00
_cell.angle_gamma   90.00
#
_symmetry.space_group_name_H-M   'P 1'
#
loop_
_entity.id
_entity.type
_entity.pdbx_description
1 polymer ?
#
loop_
_entity_poly.entity_id
_entity_poly.type
_entity_poly.pdbx_seq_one_letter_code
_entity_poly.pdbx_strand_id
1 'polypeptide(L)'
;MSAQLTATYDMEAVRSAGDIIGGDLTWTAETEQQIREAFTIANHWRDAHAHPMRSLHQTLRTHIRLRDLDGLTAARLKRMNAIRGKLRRMSGRRRPLGLESFQDLGGCRAIMGTMQDATTLIATLRERCRHVLWSQDDYIHEARSTGYRSHHLKFEYRGTGDKQVFNGRRIEVQIRTDLQHSWATAVEAVGLFLGVELKSGKGSPEWLRLFALTSAEFAEAEGCDAAKGMPDRSVRLRELKELAHHLGAVQVLENMSTAFFWSLDAVELSGVPTYYLIEYDRETRTVKVTPKFQSRFALKSYEDAEAIDNISGLDTSDVVLVEGVKLANLKRAYPNYFGDVQLFKMQLGELVGGGKVQEFQVALQKRAIPTPRERADPSWMFARRLWTEPASPEQRRKKNK
;
A
#
# COMPACT_ATOMS: atom_id res chain seq x y z
N MET A 1 3.46 28.52 7.03
CA MET A 1 2.01 28.31 7.25
C MET A 1 1.50 26.88 6.98
N SER A 2 2.34 25.88 6.60
CA SER A 2 1.85 24.51 6.32
C SER A 2 1.88 23.54 7.52
N ALA A 3 2.36 23.98 8.68
CA ALA A 3 2.38 23.20 9.92
C ALA A 3 1.13 23.42 10.79
N GLN A 4 0.34 24.47 10.53
CA GLN A 4 -0.78 24.90 11.37
C GLN A 4 -2.11 24.17 11.12
N LEU A 5 -2.24 23.39 10.04
CA LEU A 5 -3.52 22.71 9.71
C LEU A 5 -3.58 21.22 10.10
N THR A 6 -2.50 20.65 10.63
CA THR A 6 -2.42 19.19 10.90
C THR A 6 -2.49 18.84 12.40
N ALA A 7 -2.88 19.80 13.24
CA ALA A 7 -2.89 19.66 14.70
C ALA A 7 -4.00 20.48 15.39
N THR A 8 -5.18 20.54 14.79
CA THR A 8 -6.20 21.56 15.12
C THR A 8 -7.36 21.07 15.97
N TYR A 9 -7.50 19.77 16.22
CA TYR A 9 -8.63 19.24 16.99
C TYR A 9 -8.15 18.58 18.28
N ASP A 10 -8.85 18.87 19.38
CA ASP A 10 -8.67 18.14 20.62
C ASP A 10 -9.13 16.68 20.48
N MET A 11 -8.72 15.86 21.45
CA MET A 11 -8.98 14.41 21.39
C MET A 11 -10.47 14.06 21.59
N GLU A 12 -11.25 14.96 22.19
CA GLU A 12 -12.68 14.76 22.40
C GLU A 12 -13.46 14.96 21.09
N ALA A 13 -13.11 16.01 20.34
CA ALA A 13 -13.60 16.26 18.99
C ALA A 13 -13.27 15.10 18.04
N VAL A 14 -12.04 14.56 18.09
CA VAL A 14 -11.65 13.39 17.28
C VAL A 14 -12.46 12.15 17.67
N ARG A 15 -12.71 11.93 18.97
CA ARG A 15 -13.53 10.81 19.44
C ARG A 15 -14.98 10.96 18.96
N SER A 16 -15.59 12.12 19.18
CA SER A 16 -16.96 12.42 18.75
C SER A 16 -17.12 12.28 17.25
N ALA A 17 -16.16 12.79 16.47
CA ALA A 17 -16.16 12.62 15.01
C ALA A 17 -16.11 11.12 14.63
N GLY A 18 -15.28 10.33 15.32
CA GLY A 18 -15.20 8.88 15.17
C GLY A 18 -16.53 8.17 15.44
N ASP A 19 -17.23 8.55 16.49
CA ASP A 19 -18.53 7.98 16.84
C ASP A 19 -19.59 8.29 15.77
N ILE A 20 -19.63 9.54 15.29
CA ILE A 20 -20.56 9.97 14.22
C ILE A 20 -20.29 9.20 12.91
N ILE A 21 -19.05 9.20 12.41
CA ILE A 21 -18.75 8.55 11.11
C ILE A 21 -18.84 7.02 11.18
N GLY A 22 -18.67 6.45 12.38
CA GLY A 22 -18.79 5.01 12.64
C GLY A 22 -20.23 4.52 12.72
N GLY A 23 -21.19 5.41 12.96
CA GLY A 23 -22.62 5.15 13.02
C GLY A 23 -23.31 5.13 11.65
N ASP A 24 -24.64 5.08 11.71
CA ASP A 24 -25.50 5.22 10.53
C ASP A 24 -25.65 6.70 10.17
N LEU A 25 -25.39 7.03 8.91
CA LEU A 25 -25.36 8.41 8.42
C LEU A 25 -26.72 8.74 7.78
N THR A 26 -27.63 9.32 8.56
CA THR A 26 -28.88 9.86 8.03
C THR A 26 -28.65 11.31 7.62
N TRP A 27 -28.68 11.61 6.31
CA TRP A 27 -28.50 12.96 5.78
C TRP A 27 -29.84 13.71 5.76
N THR A 28 -30.05 14.58 6.75
CA THR A 28 -31.17 15.54 6.81
C THR A 28 -30.62 16.97 6.91
N ALA A 29 -31.47 17.98 6.76
CA ALA A 29 -31.06 19.38 6.88
C ALA A 29 -30.42 19.68 8.26
N GLU A 30 -30.83 18.97 9.30
CA GLU A 30 -30.36 19.14 10.67
C GLU A 30 -29.02 18.40 10.92
N THR A 31 -28.82 17.23 10.32
CA THR A 31 -27.64 16.39 10.56
C THR A 31 -26.50 16.63 9.57
N GLU A 32 -26.79 17.22 8.42
CA GLU A 32 -25.82 17.44 7.33
C GLU A 32 -24.57 18.16 7.82
N GLN A 33 -24.73 19.29 8.51
CA GLN A 33 -23.60 20.10 8.97
C GLN A 33 -22.71 19.33 9.96
N GLN A 34 -23.34 18.62 10.91
CA GLN A 34 -22.63 17.81 11.89
C GLN A 34 -21.86 16.65 11.25
N ILE A 35 -22.47 15.96 10.27
CA ILE A 35 -21.82 14.88 9.53
C ILE A 35 -20.62 15.43 8.75
N ARG A 36 -20.79 16.54 8.02
CA ARG A 36 -19.70 17.18 7.27
C ARG A 36 -18.53 17.54 8.18
N GLU A 37 -18.81 18.17 9.32
CA GLU A 37 -17.79 18.52 10.30
C GLU A 37 -17.06 17.29 10.85
N ALA A 38 -17.80 16.22 11.19
CA ALA A 38 -17.19 14.96 11.65
C ALA A 38 -16.26 14.35 10.59
N PHE A 39 -16.65 14.35 9.32
CA PHE A 39 -15.77 13.91 8.22
C PHE A 39 -14.55 14.80 8.07
N THR A 40 -14.69 16.13 8.19
CA THR A 40 -13.55 17.06 8.15
C THR A 40 -12.56 16.78 9.28
N ILE A 41 -13.04 16.60 10.51
CA ILE A 41 -12.19 16.26 11.67
C ILE A 41 -11.48 14.92 11.44
N ALA A 42 -12.21 13.90 10.99
CA ALA A 42 -11.65 12.57 10.76
C ALA A 42 -10.61 12.55 9.64
N ASN A 43 -10.84 13.30 8.55
CA ASN A 43 -9.88 13.45 7.46
C ASN A 43 -8.62 14.17 7.95
N HIS A 44 -8.74 15.30 8.65
CA HIS A 44 -7.59 16.00 9.21
C HIS A 44 -6.81 15.12 10.20
N TRP A 45 -7.50 14.32 11.03
CA TRP A 45 -6.85 13.38 11.94
C TRP A 45 -6.08 12.29 11.20
N ARG A 46 -6.67 11.69 10.15
CA ARG A 46 -5.97 10.75 9.27
C ARG A 46 -4.76 11.41 8.62
N ASP A 47 -4.92 12.61 8.06
CA ASP A 47 -3.89 13.30 7.29
C ASP A 47 -2.71 13.74 8.16
N ALA A 48 -2.93 13.99 9.46
CA ALA A 48 -1.86 14.18 10.44
C ALA A 48 -0.90 12.97 10.55
N HIS A 49 -1.30 11.78 10.08
CA HIS A 49 -0.44 10.59 10.02
C HIS A 49 0.43 10.54 8.77
N ALA A 50 0.20 11.39 7.76
CA ALA A 50 0.97 11.37 6.52
C ALA A 50 2.46 11.65 6.74
N HIS A 51 2.78 12.63 7.58
CA HIS A 51 4.19 12.97 7.87
C HIS A 51 4.92 11.87 8.65
N PRO A 52 4.38 11.35 9.78
CA PRO A 52 4.92 10.15 10.44
C PRO A 52 5.11 8.94 9.52
N MET A 53 4.11 8.66 8.68
CA MET A 53 4.15 7.56 7.72
C MET A 53 5.33 7.72 6.75
N ARG A 54 5.49 8.91 6.17
CA ARG A 54 6.61 9.22 5.27
C ARG A 54 7.97 9.05 5.94
N SER A 55 8.09 9.48 7.20
CA SER A 55 9.34 9.32 7.99
C SER A 55 9.71 7.84 8.16
N LEU A 56 8.74 7.00 8.52
CA LEU A 56 8.94 5.55 8.62
C LEU A 56 9.21 4.90 7.27
N HIS A 57 8.50 5.31 6.21
CA HIS A 57 8.76 4.81 4.86
C HIS A 57 10.20 5.11 4.41
N GLN A 58 10.70 6.32 4.68
CA GLN A 58 12.08 6.67 4.40
C GLN A 58 13.06 5.83 5.22
N THR A 59 12.74 5.53 6.48
CA THR A 59 13.55 4.63 7.33
C THR A 59 13.63 3.22 6.72
N LEU A 60 12.51 2.66 6.26
CA LEU A 60 12.48 1.36 5.59
C LEU A 60 13.35 1.34 4.33
N ARG A 61 13.20 2.35 3.48
CA ARG A 61 13.99 2.49 2.25
C ARG A 61 15.49 2.58 2.54
N THR A 62 15.85 3.32 3.58
CA THR A 62 17.25 3.45 4.02
C THR A 62 17.81 2.10 4.48
N HIS A 63 17.07 1.35 5.31
CA HIS A 63 17.54 0.06 5.82
C HIS A 63 17.66 -1.00 4.73
N ILE A 64 16.66 -1.11 3.84
CA ILE A 64 16.72 -2.00 2.68
C ILE A 64 17.97 -1.70 1.84
N ARG A 65 18.24 -0.42 1.55
CA ARG A 65 19.40 -0.02 0.75
C ARG A 65 20.73 -0.28 1.46
N LEU A 66 20.86 0.09 2.73
CA LEU A 66 22.13 -0.01 3.47
C LEU A 66 22.52 -1.46 3.79
N ARG A 67 21.54 -2.36 3.86
CA ARG A 67 21.75 -3.79 4.11
C ARG A 67 21.70 -4.64 2.84
N ASP A 68 21.55 -3.98 1.69
CA ASP A 68 21.43 -4.61 0.37
C ASP A 68 20.36 -5.70 0.29
N LEU A 69 19.21 -5.47 0.93
CA LEU A 69 18.08 -6.39 0.92
C LEU A 69 17.32 -6.27 -0.39
N ASP A 70 16.77 -7.39 -0.89
CA ASP A 70 15.84 -7.34 -2.01
C ASP A 70 14.42 -7.06 -1.51
N GLY A 71 13.89 -5.91 -1.88
CA GLY A 71 12.53 -5.55 -1.51
C GLY A 71 12.03 -4.23 -2.07
N LEU A 72 10.71 -4.18 -2.20
CA LEU A 72 9.95 -2.99 -2.57
C LEU A 72 9.25 -2.45 -1.33
N THR A 73 9.24 -1.12 -1.18
CA THR A 73 8.45 -0.46 -0.14
C THR A 73 7.40 0.45 -0.74
N ALA A 74 6.28 0.54 -0.04
CA ALA A 74 5.19 1.45 -0.37
C ALA A 74 4.58 1.99 0.91
N ALA A 75 3.94 3.15 0.82
CA ALA A 75 3.18 3.71 1.93
C ALA A 75 1.83 4.22 1.45
N ARG A 76 0.82 4.14 2.32
CA ARG A 76 -0.53 4.66 2.05
C ARG A 76 -1.23 5.10 3.32
N LEU A 77 -2.08 6.11 3.18
CA LEU A 77 -3.08 6.42 4.19
C LEU A 77 -4.24 5.45 4.08
N LYS A 78 -4.93 5.24 5.20
CA LYS A 78 -6.09 4.36 5.25
C LYS A 78 -7.34 5.07 4.74
N ARG A 79 -8.11 4.37 3.92
CA ARG A 79 -9.36 4.88 3.34
C ARG A 79 -10.42 5.17 4.37
N MET A 80 -11.20 6.23 4.15
CA MET A 80 -12.25 6.62 5.11
C MET A 80 -13.30 5.51 5.27
N ASN A 81 -13.72 4.86 4.17
CA ASN A 81 -14.63 3.70 4.23
C ASN A 81 -14.07 2.55 5.10
N ALA A 82 -12.76 2.30 5.05
CA ALA A 82 -12.11 1.27 5.88
C ALA A 82 -11.98 1.70 7.35
N ILE A 83 -11.82 3.00 7.62
CA ILE A 83 -11.84 3.58 8.97
C ILE A 83 -13.24 3.41 9.57
N ARG A 84 -14.28 3.87 8.86
CA ARG A 84 -15.70 3.73 9.26
C ARG A 84 -16.09 2.28 9.50
N GLY A 85 -15.76 1.37 8.58
CA GLY A 85 -16.03 -0.05 8.73
C GLY A 85 -15.33 -0.66 9.96
N LYS A 86 -14.14 -0.18 10.32
CA LYS A 86 -13.46 -0.58 11.56
C LYS A 86 -14.17 0.00 12.79
N LEU A 87 -14.55 1.27 12.78
CA LEU A 87 -15.29 1.92 13.87
C LEU A 87 -16.61 1.18 14.16
N ARG A 88 -17.39 0.88 13.12
CA ARG A 88 -18.65 0.11 13.23
C ARG A 88 -18.47 -1.29 13.82
N ARG A 89 -17.37 -1.98 13.49
CA ARG A 89 -17.07 -3.30 14.11
C ARG A 89 -16.60 -3.20 15.55
N MET A 90 -16.03 -2.05 15.93
CA MET A 90 -15.48 -1.82 17.26
C MET A 90 -16.53 -1.28 18.24
N SER A 91 -17.55 -0.57 17.76
CA SER A 91 -18.61 0.02 18.58
C SER A 91 -19.39 -1.02 19.40
N GLY A 92 -19.55 -2.24 18.87
CA GLY A 92 -20.20 -3.34 19.58
C GLY A 92 -19.36 -4.05 20.65
N ARG A 93 -18.12 -3.63 20.92
CA ARG A 93 -17.25 -4.28 21.93
C ARG A 93 -17.46 -3.70 23.32
N ARG A 94 -17.16 -4.49 24.36
CA ARG A 94 -17.19 -4.05 25.78
C ARG A 94 -16.39 -2.77 26.06
N ARG A 95 -15.31 -2.55 25.31
CA ARG A 95 -14.55 -1.30 25.28
C ARG A 95 -14.39 -0.87 23.81
N PRO A 96 -15.28 -0.02 23.30
CA PRO A 96 -15.14 0.54 21.97
C PRO A 96 -13.81 1.26 21.83
N LEU A 97 -13.14 1.10 20.69
CA LEU A 97 -11.98 1.93 20.35
C LEU A 97 -12.46 3.01 19.40
N GLY A 98 -12.29 4.27 19.81
CA GLY A 98 -12.55 5.42 18.95
C GLY A 98 -11.44 5.66 17.94
N LEU A 99 -11.69 6.61 17.04
CA LEU A 99 -10.78 7.00 15.95
C LEU A 99 -9.39 7.43 16.46
N GLU A 100 -9.35 8.06 17.62
CA GLU A 100 -8.12 8.55 18.26
C GLU A 100 -7.17 7.41 18.67
N SER A 101 -7.71 6.21 18.84
CA SER A 101 -6.97 5.02 19.26
C SER A 101 -6.43 4.20 18.07
N PHE A 102 -6.77 4.56 16.83
CA PHE A 102 -6.41 3.78 15.66
C PHE A 102 -4.90 3.83 15.39
N GLN A 103 -4.33 2.65 15.13
CA GLN A 103 -2.89 2.44 14.97
C GLN A 103 -2.48 2.37 13.49
N ASP A 104 -3.46 2.21 12.60
CA ASP A 104 -3.29 1.88 11.19
C ASP A 104 -3.88 2.96 10.27
N LEU A 105 -3.86 4.24 10.70
CA LEU A 105 -4.30 5.37 9.87
C LEU A 105 -3.28 5.72 8.78
N GLY A 106 -1.99 5.57 9.10
CA GLY A 106 -0.90 5.54 8.12
C GLY A 106 -0.23 4.16 8.15
N GLY A 107 0.04 3.62 6.97
CA GLY A 107 0.64 2.30 6.83
C GLY A 107 1.82 2.30 5.87
N CYS A 108 2.90 1.63 6.25
CA CYS A 108 3.99 1.28 5.36
C CYS A 108 3.98 -0.22 5.09
N ARG A 109 4.40 -0.61 3.89
CA ARG A 109 4.58 -2.00 3.49
C ARG A 109 5.98 -2.21 2.96
N ALA A 110 6.61 -3.31 3.35
CA ALA A 110 7.81 -3.84 2.73
C ALA A 110 7.48 -5.23 2.16
N ILE A 111 7.66 -5.38 0.85
CA ILE A 111 7.49 -6.62 0.10
C ILE A 111 8.90 -7.11 -0.23
N MET A 112 9.34 -8.17 0.42
CA MET A 112 10.70 -8.68 0.39
C MET A 112 10.80 -9.88 -0.55
N GLY A 113 11.94 -10.05 -1.22
CA GLY A 113 12.15 -11.18 -2.13
C GLY A 113 12.19 -12.53 -1.41
N THR A 114 12.73 -12.55 -0.19
CA THR A 114 12.94 -13.79 0.59
C THR A 114 12.54 -13.63 2.06
N MET A 115 12.33 -14.76 2.74
CA MET A 115 12.16 -14.78 4.20
C MET A 115 13.39 -14.31 4.98
N GLN A 116 14.60 -14.51 4.44
CA GLN A 116 15.83 -14.04 5.06
C GLN A 116 15.89 -12.51 5.08
N ASP A 117 15.55 -11.87 3.97
CA ASP A 117 15.51 -10.41 3.87
C ASP A 117 14.42 -9.81 4.76
N ALA A 118 13.24 -10.45 4.81
CA ALA A 118 12.17 -10.07 5.72
C ALA A 118 12.61 -10.13 7.19
N THR A 119 13.22 -11.24 7.61
CA THR A 119 13.72 -11.44 8.98
C THR A 119 14.80 -10.41 9.32
N THR A 120 15.72 -10.14 8.39
CA THR A 120 16.78 -9.15 8.56
C THR A 120 16.21 -7.74 8.72
N LEU A 121 15.22 -7.37 7.91
CA LEU A 121 14.55 -6.07 8.02
C LEU A 121 13.79 -5.94 9.36
N ILE A 122 13.06 -6.97 9.78
CA ILE A 122 12.34 -7.00 11.06
C ILE A 122 13.30 -6.77 12.23
N ALA A 123 14.40 -7.53 12.31
CA ALA A 123 15.42 -7.38 13.34
C ALA A 123 16.02 -5.97 13.34
N THR A 124 16.35 -5.45 12.15
CA THR A 124 16.91 -4.10 11.99
C THR A 124 15.97 -3.02 12.48
N LEU A 125 14.66 -3.13 12.24
CA LEU A 125 13.68 -2.14 12.70
C LEU A 125 13.43 -2.20 14.21
N ARG A 126 13.53 -3.39 14.81
CA ARG A 126 13.45 -3.55 16.27
C ARG A 126 14.61 -2.85 16.97
N GLU A 127 15.81 -2.96 16.40
CA GLU A 127 17.05 -2.42 17.00
C GLU A 127 17.34 -0.97 16.61
N ARG A 128 17.06 -0.59 15.35
CA ARG A 128 17.57 0.63 14.72
C ARG A 128 16.45 1.45 14.08
N CYS A 129 15.41 1.75 14.85
CA CYS A 129 14.42 2.73 14.46
C CYS A 129 14.46 3.92 15.43
N ARG A 130 14.41 5.14 14.88
CA ARG A 130 14.30 6.38 15.70
C ARG A 130 12.96 6.44 16.44
N HIS A 131 11.94 5.80 15.90
CA HIS A 131 10.59 5.79 16.44
C HIS A 131 10.43 4.63 17.43
N VAL A 132 9.50 4.77 18.38
CA VAL A 132 9.34 3.79 19.46
C VAL A 132 8.50 2.63 18.95
N LEU A 133 9.03 1.40 19.01
CA LEU A 133 8.23 0.21 18.76
C LEU A 133 7.21 0.05 19.89
N TRP A 134 5.93 0.24 19.58
CA TRP A 134 4.84 0.20 20.55
C TRP A 134 4.24 -1.21 20.70
N SER A 135 4.08 -1.94 19.59
CA SER A 135 3.65 -3.34 19.61
C SER A 135 4.05 -4.06 18.32
N GLN A 136 3.94 -5.38 18.31
CA GLN A 136 4.11 -6.17 17.11
C GLN A 136 3.20 -7.40 17.11
N ASP A 137 2.83 -7.87 15.92
CA ASP A 137 2.13 -9.13 15.71
C ASP A 137 2.91 -9.94 14.65
N ASP A 138 3.30 -11.18 14.98
CA ASP A 138 4.05 -12.06 14.09
C ASP A 138 3.12 -13.09 13.44
N TYR A 139 2.40 -12.69 12.39
CA TYR A 139 1.57 -13.63 11.63
C TYR A 139 2.38 -14.47 10.63
N ILE A 140 3.70 -14.36 10.58
CA ILE A 140 4.53 -15.25 9.75
C ILE A 140 4.65 -16.60 10.46
N HIS A 141 5.04 -16.57 11.74
CA HIS A 141 5.18 -17.76 12.58
C HIS A 141 3.87 -18.14 13.29
N GLU A 142 3.01 -17.17 13.60
CA GLU A 142 1.67 -17.39 14.18
C GLU A 142 0.58 -17.08 13.15
N ALA A 143 0.61 -17.79 12.01
CA ALA A 143 -0.35 -17.60 10.93
C ALA A 143 -1.80 -17.73 11.40
N ARG A 144 -2.69 -16.88 10.88
CA ARG A 144 -4.13 -16.98 11.17
C ARG A 144 -4.70 -18.26 10.55
N SER A 145 -5.79 -18.78 11.13
CA SER A 145 -6.52 -19.92 10.56
C SER A 145 -7.02 -19.69 9.12
N THR A 146 -7.19 -18.43 8.72
CA THR A 146 -7.53 -18.03 7.36
C THR A 146 -6.38 -18.21 6.36
N GLY A 147 -5.15 -18.48 6.82
CA GLY A 147 -3.94 -18.47 6.00
C GLY A 147 -3.26 -17.10 5.89
N TYR A 148 -3.74 -16.07 6.58
CA TYR A 148 -3.10 -14.76 6.53
C TYR A 148 -1.73 -14.75 7.21
N ARG A 149 -0.70 -14.26 6.48
CA ARG A 149 0.70 -14.16 6.93
C ARG A 149 1.31 -12.79 6.63
N SER A 150 2.01 -12.21 7.61
CA SER A 150 2.76 -10.95 7.56
C SER A 150 3.34 -10.64 8.94
N HIS A 151 4.45 -9.90 9.02
CA HIS A 151 4.93 -9.34 10.29
C HIS A 151 4.47 -7.89 10.44
N HIS A 152 3.75 -7.56 11.50
CA HIS A 152 3.25 -6.20 11.76
C HIS A 152 4.06 -5.56 12.88
N LEU A 153 4.70 -4.44 12.60
CA LEU A 153 5.37 -3.59 13.60
C LEU A 153 4.61 -2.28 13.72
N LYS A 154 4.23 -1.87 14.93
CA LYS A 154 3.49 -0.64 15.16
C LYS A 154 4.40 0.34 15.87
N PHE A 155 4.75 1.43 15.20
CA PHE A 155 5.67 2.44 15.70
C PHE A 155 4.93 3.70 16.13
N GLU A 156 5.27 4.23 17.29
CA GLU A 156 4.88 5.54 17.74
C GLU A 156 5.91 6.58 17.30
N TYR A 157 5.45 7.59 16.58
CA TYR A 157 6.32 8.63 16.03
C TYR A 157 6.94 9.52 17.10
N ARG A 158 8.22 9.85 16.88
CA ARG A 158 9.07 10.73 17.72
C ARG A 158 9.83 11.73 16.86
N GLY A 159 9.24 12.89 16.70
CA GLY A 159 9.79 14.07 16.04
C GLY A 159 10.63 14.95 16.97
N THR A 160 11.34 15.90 16.37
CA THR A 160 12.17 16.92 17.03
C THR A 160 11.81 18.29 16.48
N GLY A 161 11.97 19.35 17.27
CA GLY A 161 11.63 20.72 16.84
C GLY A 161 10.18 20.84 16.39
N ASP A 162 9.96 21.45 15.23
CA ASP A 162 8.64 21.68 14.63
C ASP A 162 7.86 20.39 14.33
N LYS A 163 8.52 19.23 14.27
CA LYS A 163 7.87 17.93 14.02
C LYS A 163 7.32 17.27 15.28
N GLN A 164 7.58 17.81 16.47
CA GLN A 164 7.03 17.27 17.72
C GLN A 164 5.49 17.28 17.75
N VAL A 165 4.87 18.14 16.95
CA VAL A 165 3.41 18.21 16.78
C VAL A 165 2.79 16.87 16.33
N PHE A 166 3.57 16.01 15.67
CA PHE A 166 3.13 14.68 15.23
C PHE A 166 3.47 13.55 16.22
N ASN A 167 4.03 13.86 17.39
CA ASN A 167 4.39 12.85 18.38
C ASN A 167 3.19 12.03 18.85
N GLY A 168 3.40 10.75 19.14
CA GLY A 168 2.33 9.86 19.60
C GLY A 168 1.50 9.23 18.46
N ARG A 169 1.66 9.70 17.21
CA ARG A 169 0.93 9.17 16.05
C ARG A 169 1.51 7.81 15.72
N ARG A 170 0.62 6.82 15.56
CA ARG A 170 1.01 5.42 15.38
C ARG A 170 0.91 5.04 13.91
N ILE A 171 1.95 4.37 13.43
CA ILE A 171 2.07 3.92 12.06
C ILE A 171 2.36 2.42 12.06
N GLU A 172 1.62 1.69 11.25
CA GLU A 172 1.80 0.26 11.08
C GLU A 172 2.75 -0.02 9.91
N VAL A 173 3.76 -0.83 10.14
CA VAL A 173 4.68 -1.36 9.13
C VAL A 173 4.36 -2.84 8.94
N GLN A 174 3.95 -3.21 7.72
CA GLN A 174 3.67 -4.59 7.33
C GLN A 174 4.84 -5.12 6.49
N ILE A 175 5.50 -6.16 6.97
CA ILE A 175 6.57 -6.85 6.24
C ILE A 175 6.02 -8.18 5.74
N ARG A 176 6.22 -8.45 4.45
CA ARG A 176 5.75 -9.64 3.74
C ARG A 176 6.80 -10.06 2.72
N THR A 177 6.82 -11.34 2.37
CA THR A 177 7.47 -11.82 1.15
C THR A 177 6.59 -11.55 -0.09
N ASP A 178 7.13 -11.76 -1.29
CA ASP A 178 6.34 -11.73 -2.52
C ASP A 178 5.21 -12.79 -2.51
N LEU A 179 5.43 -14.00 -1.98
CA LEU A 179 4.39 -15.03 -1.86
C LEU A 179 3.26 -14.60 -0.90
N GLN A 180 3.60 -14.12 0.30
CA GLN A 180 2.63 -13.62 1.28
C GLN A 180 1.84 -12.41 0.76
N HIS A 181 2.51 -11.52 0.03
CA HIS A 181 1.87 -10.37 -0.62
C HIS A 181 0.92 -10.82 -1.74
N SER A 182 1.35 -11.76 -2.60
CA SER A 182 0.51 -12.30 -3.68
C SER A 182 -0.74 -13.00 -3.15
N TRP A 183 -0.60 -13.78 -2.07
CA TRP A 183 -1.73 -14.42 -1.38
C TRP A 183 -2.73 -13.37 -0.89
N ALA A 184 -2.24 -12.35 -0.18
CA ALA A 184 -3.13 -11.32 0.37
C ALA A 184 -3.83 -10.53 -0.74
N THR A 185 -3.15 -10.25 -1.84
CA THR A 185 -3.75 -9.59 -3.00
C THR A 185 -4.78 -10.46 -3.71
N ALA A 186 -4.53 -11.77 -3.87
CA ALA A 186 -5.50 -12.67 -4.47
C ALA A 186 -6.79 -12.77 -3.65
N VAL A 187 -6.70 -12.87 -2.32
CA VAL A 187 -7.87 -12.84 -1.42
C VAL A 187 -8.70 -11.57 -1.61
N GLU A 188 -8.03 -10.41 -1.80
CA GLU A 188 -8.71 -9.14 -2.09
C GLU A 188 -9.42 -9.15 -3.42
N ALA A 189 -8.71 -9.51 -4.48
CA ALA A 189 -9.23 -9.48 -5.84
C ALA A 189 -10.40 -10.46 -6.01
N VAL A 190 -10.27 -11.68 -5.49
CA VAL A 190 -11.35 -12.67 -5.54
C VAL A 190 -12.57 -12.21 -4.73
N GLY A 191 -12.34 -11.62 -3.55
CA GLY A 191 -13.43 -11.06 -2.75
C GLY A 191 -14.19 -9.95 -3.47
N LEU A 192 -13.47 -9.03 -4.12
CA LEU A 192 -14.06 -7.95 -4.93
C LEU A 192 -14.84 -8.50 -6.12
N PHE A 193 -14.26 -9.43 -6.87
CA PHE A 193 -14.88 -9.98 -8.08
C PHE A 193 -16.12 -10.81 -7.79
N LEU A 194 -16.13 -11.56 -6.68
CA LEU A 194 -17.27 -12.37 -6.24
C LEU A 194 -18.29 -11.57 -5.40
N GLY A 195 -18.00 -10.31 -5.06
CA GLY A 195 -18.85 -9.50 -4.19
C GLY A 195 -18.95 -10.01 -2.74
N VAL A 196 -17.91 -10.68 -2.23
CA VAL A 196 -17.87 -11.27 -0.87
C VAL A 196 -16.67 -10.78 -0.04
N GLU A 197 -16.83 -10.60 1.27
CA GLU A 197 -15.77 -10.13 2.18
C GLU A 197 -14.79 -11.23 2.64
N LEU A 198 -14.06 -11.87 1.74
CA LEU A 198 -13.18 -13.01 2.08
C LEU A 198 -12.11 -12.67 3.13
N LYS A 199 -11.61 -11.43 3.12
CA LYS A 199 -10.64 -10.92 4.10
C LYS A 199 -11.10 -11.02 5.56
N SER A 200 -12.39 -10.86 5.82
CA SER A 200 -12.96 -10.89 7.17
C SER A 200 -13.38 -12.31 7.58
N GLY A 201 -13.11 -13.31 6.72
CA GLY A 201 -13.58 -14.68 6.90
C GLY A 201 -15.06 -14.87 6.56
N LYS A 202 -15.68 -13.88 5.89
CA LYS A 202 -17.09 -13.91 5.48
C LYS A 202 -17.17 -14.15 3.96
N GLY A 203 -17.61 -15.32 3.53
CA GLY A 203 -17.77 -15.65 2.11
C GLY A 203 -17.86 -17.15 1.86
N SER A 204 -17.66 -17.59 0.61
CA SER A 204 -17.67 -19.02 0.25
C SER A 204 -16.65 -19.79 1.11
N PRO A 205 -17.10 -20.75 1.94
CA PRO A 205 -16.22 -21.57 2.77
C PRO A 205 -15.15 -22.29 1.95
N GLU A 206 -15.48 -22.65 0.70
CA GLU A 206 -14.60 -23.34 -0.22
C GLU A 206 -13.44 -22.45 -0.68
N TRP A 207 -13.71 -21.19 -1.02
CA TRP A 207 -12.65 -20.22 -1.34
C TRP A 207 -11.77 -19.93 -0.12
N LEU A 208 -12.37 -19.75 1.06
CA LEU A 208 -11.61 -19.55 2.30
C LEU A 208 -10.71 -20.74 2.60
N ARG A 209 -11.21 -21.96 2.37
CA ARG A 209 -10.43 -23.19 2.53
C ARG A 209 -9.32 -23.29 1.50
N LEU A 210 -9.60 -23.05 0.22
CA LEU A 210 -8.61 -22.99 -0.85
C LEU A 210 -7.45 -22.07 -0.49
N PHE A 211 -7.74 -20.83 -0.06
CA PHE A 211 -6.73 -19.87 0.35
C PHE A 211 -5.92 -20.33 1.56
N ALA A 212 -6.57 -20.91 2.57
CA ALA A 212 -5.87 -21.44 3.74
C ALA A 212 -4.90 -22.57 3.36
N LEU A 213 -5.31 -23.49 2.49
CA LEU A 213 -4.48 -24.59 2.00
C LEU A 213 -3.31 -24.08 1.14
N THR A 214 -3.54 -23.11 0.24
CA THR A 214 -2.46 -22.49 -0.55
C THR A 214 -1.45 -21.77 0.33
N SER A 215 -1.91 -21.07 1.38
CA SER A 215 -1.01 -20.39 2.33
C SER A 215 -0.09 -21.37 3.07
N ALA A 216 -0.60 -22.54 3.43
CA ALA A 216 0.21 -23.58 4.06
C ALA A 216 1.32 -24.10 3.12
N GLU A 217 1.04 -24.28 1.82
CA GLU A 217 2.09 -24.61 0.84
C GLU A 217 3.11 -23.48 0.69
N PHE A 218 2.68 -22.22 0.75
CA PHE A 218 3.60 -21.07 0.73
C PHE A 218 4.45 -21.01 2.00
N ALA A 219 3.89 -21.34 3.16
CA ALA A 219 4.64 -21.39 4.41
C ALA A 219 5.74 -22.44 4.36
N GLU A 220 5.43 -23.66 3.92
CA GLU A 220 6.44 -24.72 3.79
C GLU A 220 7.54 -24.36 2.78
N ALA A 221 7.18 -23.73 1.65
CA ALA A 221 8.15 -23.26 0.66
C ALA A 221 9.10 -22.19 1.21
N GLU A 222 8.61 -21.37 2.13
CA GLU A 222 9.35 -20.32 2.83
C GLU A 222 10.08 -20.82 4.08
N GLY A 223 10.07 -22.13 4.34
CA GLY A 223 10.67 -22.72 5.55
C GLY A 223 9.98 -22.32 6.85
N CYS A 224 8.69 -21.97 6.79
CA CYS A 224 7.86 -21.59 7.93
C CYS A 224 6.80 -22.65 8.23
N ASP A 225 6.31 -22.68 9.48
CA ASP A 225 5.20 -23.54 9.87
C ASP A 225 3.87 -23.08 9.26
N ALA A 226 3.05 -24.05 8.84
CA ALA A 226 1.68 -23.79 8.44
C ALA A 226 0.79 -23.41 9.64
N ALA A 227 -0.38 -22.82 9.37
CA ALA A 227 -1.35 -22.50 10.42
C ALA A 227 -1.74 -23.73 11.24
N LYS A 228 -1.99 -23.55 12.55
CA LYS A 228 -2.36 -24.64 13.46
C LYS A 228 -3.60 -25.39 12.96
N GLY A 229 -3.55 -26.73 13.00
CA GLY A 229 -4.64 -27.60 12.57
C GLY A 229 -4.68 -27.88 11.06
N MET A 230 -3.65 -27.49 10.30
CA MET A 230 -3.55 -27.89 8.89
C MET A 230 -3.26 -29.40 8.76
N PRO A 231 -3.91 -30.10 7.80
CA PRO A 231 -3.61 -31.49 7.52
C PRO A 231 -2.18 -31.68 6.99
N ASP A 232 -1.71 -32.93 7.02
CA ASP A 232 -0.49 -33.35 6.35
C ASP A 232 -0.49 -32.95 4.88
N ARG A 233 0.70 -32.65 4.36
CA ARG A 233 0.90 -32.14 3.00
C ARG A 233 0.20 -32.96 1.92
N SER A 234 0.24 -34.29 2.00
CA SER A 234 -0.38 -35.17 1.00
C SER A 234 -1.91 -35.05 0.97
N VAL A 235 -2.55 -34.92 2.14
CA VAL A 235 -4.00 -34.73 2.28
C VAL A 235 -4.37 -33.33 1.80
N ARG A 236 -3.63 -32.33 2.27
CA ARG A 236 -3.81 -30.93 1.93
C ARG A 236 -3.72 -30.65 0.43
N LEU A 237 -2.75 -31.25 -0.27
CA LEU A 237 -2.60 -31.09 -1.71
C LEU A 237 -3.73 -31.76 -2.50
N ARG A 238 -4.24 -32.92 -2.05
CA ARG A 238 -5.42 -33.55 -2.68
C ARG A 238 -6.65 -32.65 -2.54
N GLU A 239 -6.92 -32.18 -1.33
CA GLU A 239 -8.04 -31.26 -1.04
C GLU A 239 -7.92 -29.95 -1.84
N LEU A 240 -6.72 -29.38 -1.91
CA LEU A 240 -6.45 -28.16 -2.69
C LEU A 240 -6.78 -28.37 -4.18
N LYS A 241 -6.38 -29.50 -4.75
CA LYS A 241 -6.66 -29.85 -6.16
C LYS A 241 -8.15 -29.97 -6.42
N GLU A 242 -8.85 -30.73 -5.57
CA GLU A 242 -10.29 -30.94 -5.68
C GLU A 242 -11.04 -29.60 -5.62
N LEU A 243 -10.71 -28.74 -4.64
CA LEU A 243 -11.30 -27.40 -4.51
C LEU A 243 -10.96 -26.50 -5.70
N ALA A 244 -9.70 -26.51 -6.15
CA ALA A 244 -9.29 -25.67 -7.29
C ALA A 244 -10.03 -26.05 -8.57
N HIS A 245 -10.24 -27.34 -8.82
CA HIS A 245 -11.02 -27.84 -9.95
C HIS A 245 -12.51 -27.52 -9.78
N HIS A 246 -13.09 -27.79 -8.62
CA HIS A 246 -14.49 -27.54 -8.32
C HIS A 246 -14.87 -26.06 -8.52
N LEU A 247 -14.03 -25.15 -8.01
CA LEU A 247 -14.24 -23.71 -8.10
C LEU A 247 -13.85 -23.13 -9.48
N GLY A 248 -13.21 -23.92 -10.34
CA GLY A 248 -12.55 -23.39 -11.54
C GLY A 248 -11.55 -22.29 -11.21
N ALA A 249 -10.88 -22.37 -10.05
CA ALA A 249 -10.19 -21.25 -9.41
C ALA A 249 -9.13 -20.61 -10.31
N VAL A 250 -8.36 -21.42 -11.05
CA VAL A 250 -7.34 -20.93 -11.98
C VAL A 250 -7.97 -20.12 -13.12
N GLN A 251 -9.09 -20.59 -13.69
CA GLN A 251 -9.82 -19.89 -14.75
C GLN A 251 -10.44 -18.59 -14.23
N VAL A 252 -10.98 -18.62 -13.02
CA VAL A 252 -11.52 -17.43 -12.35
C VAL A 252 -10.43 -16.36 -12.17
N LEU A 253 -9.25 -16.75 -11.71
CA LEU A 253 -8.09 -15.84 -11.58
C LEU A 253 -7.58 -15.34 -12.93
N GLU A 254 -7.60 -16.18 -13.98
CA GLU A 254 -7.28 -15.78 -15.36
C GLU A 254 -8.22 -14.68 -15.84
N ASN A 255 -9.53 -14.91 -15.73
CA ASN A 255 -10.57 -13.97 -16.17
C ASN A 255 -10.52 -12.64 -15.41
N MET A 256 -10.10 -12.65 -14.13
CA MET A 256 -9.88 -11.41 -13.40
C MET A 256 -8.74 -10.61 -14.01
N SER A 257 -7.63 -11.24 -14.35
CA SER A 257 -6.46 -10.52 -14.84
C SER A 257 -6.66 -9.83 -16.19
N THR A 258 -7.62 -10.29 -16.98
CA THR A 258 -7.98 -9.71 -18.28
C THR A 258 -9.08 -8.64 -18.19
N ALA A 259 -9.77 -8.53 -17.05
CA ALA A 259 -10.94 -7.67 -16.88
C ALA A 259 -10.62 -6.23 -16.41
N PHE A 260 -9.38 -5.91 -16.06
CA PHE A 260 -9.00 -4.57 -15.56
C PHE A 260 -8.35 -3.73 -16.67
N PHE A 261 -9.05 -2.66 -17.08
CA PHE A 261 -8.50 -1.66 -17.98
C PHE A 261 -7.90 -0.52 -17.16
N TRP A 262 -6.60 -0.29 -17.28
CA TRP A 262 -5.96 0.82 -16.57
C TRP A 262 -5.46 1.86 -17.57
N SER A 263 -5.65 3.13 -17.22
CA SER A 263 -5.08 4.28 -17.93
C SER A 263 -4.22 5.09 -16.97
N LEU A 264 -3.11 5.60 -17.49
CA LEU A 264 -2.32 6.62 -16.81
C LEU A 264 -2.73 7.96 -17.40
N ASP A 265 -3.15 8.90 -16.57
CA ASP A 265 -3.27 10.29 -17.02
C ASP A 265 -1.85 10.77 -17.35
N ALA A 266 -1.51 10.75 -18.63
CA ALA A 266 -0.23 11.23 -19.15
C ALA A 266 -0.24 12.76 -19.12
N VAL A 267 -0.12 13.33 -17.93
CA VAL A 267 0.37 14.70 -17.80
C VAL A 267 1.84 14.65 -18.21
N GLU A 268 2.27 15.50 -19.16
CA GLU A 268 3.69 15.67 -19.48
C GLU A 268 4.47 15.80 -18.16
N LEU A 269 5.20 14.74 -17.81
CA LEU A 269 5.79 14.61 -16.49
C LEU A 269 6.96 15.59 -16.40
N SER A 270 6.74 16.77 -15.82
CA SER A 270 7.78 17.75 -15.52
C SER A 270 8.71 17.31 -14.37
N GLY A 271 8.56 16.09 -13.86
CA GLY A 271 9.39 15.52 -12.80
C GLY A 271 8.95 14.12 -12.36
N VAL A 272 9.58 13.59 -11.31
CA VAL A 272 9.20 12.31 -10.69
C VAL A 272 8.05 12.55 -9.69
N PRO A 273 6.87 11.96 -9.88
CA PRO A 273 5.77 12.09 -8.93
C PRO A 273 6.16 11.54 -7.55
N THR A 274 5.73 12.22 -6.48
CA THR A 274 5.94 11.75 -5.10
C THR A 274 4.81 10.82 -4.66
N TYR A 275 3.60 11.09 -5.15
CA TYR A 275 2.39 10.34 -4.85
C TYR A 275 1.66 9.95 -6.13
N TYR A 276 0.85 8.91 -6.03
CA TYR A 276 -0.15 8.55 -7.04
C TYR A 276 -1.51 8.45 -6.36
N LEU A 277 -2.51 9.09 -6.97
CA LEU A 277 -3.92 8.85 -6.64
C LEU A 277 -4.39 7.74 -7.57
N ILE A 278 -4.88 6.64 -7.00
CA ILE A 278 -5.45 5.52 -7.75
C ILE A 278 -6.95 5.53 -7.47
N GLU A 279 -7.73 5.62 -8.52
CA GLU A 279 -9.19 5.57 -8.50
C GLU A 279 -9.63 4.35 -9.29
N TYR A 280 -10.23 3.37 -8.62
CA TYR A 280 -10.83 2.20 -9.26
C TYR A 280 -12.34 2.35 -9.28
N ASP A 281 -12.92 2.42 -10.46
CA ASP A 281 -14.36 2.41 -10.65
C ASP A 281 -14.84 0.96 -10.75
N ARG A 282 -15.73 0.54 -9.85
CA ARG A 282 -16.22 -0.84 -9.77
C ARG A 282 -17.24 -1.17 -10.86
N GLU A 283 -17.98 -0.18 -11.36
CA GLU A 283 -18.98 -0.37 -12.42
C GLU A 283 -18.29 -0.54 -13.76
N THR A 284 -17.38 0.38 -14.09
CA THR A 284 -16.67 0.35 -15.37
C THR A 284 -15.43 -0.55 -15.35
N ARG A 285 -15.00 -0.99 -14.17
CA ARG A 285 -13.76 -1.77 -13.92
C ARG A 285 -12.51 -1.06 -14.46
N THR A 286 -12.56 0.27 -14.50
CA THR A 286 -11.45 1.10 -14.97
C THR A 286 -10.60 1.58 -13.81
N VAL A 287 -9.29 1.65 -14.04
CA VAL A 287 -8.32 2.14 -13.06
C VAL A 287 -7.70 3.42 -13.62
N LYS A 288 -7.97 4.54 -12.96
CA LYS A 288 -7.34 5.82 -13.27
C LYS A 288 -6.21 6.07 -12.29
N VAL A 289 -5.04 6.40 -12.82
CA VAL A 289 -3.85 6.74 -12.01
C VAL A 289 -3.44 8.18 -12.32
N THR A 290 -3.57 9.05 -11.34
CA THR A 290 -3.20 10.47 -11.46
C THR A 290 -1.95 10.78 -10.61
N PRO A 291 -0.83 11.24 -11.23
CA PRO A 291 0.37 11.60 -10.50
C PRO A 291 0.18 12.88 -9.67
N LYS A 292 0.77 12.94 -8.48
CA LYS A 292 0.78 14.13 -7.61
C LYS A 292 2.19 14.41 -7.09
N PHE A 293 2.61 15.67 -7.19
CA PHE A 293 4.00 16.08 -6.91
C PHE A 293 4.18 16.65 -5.51
N GLN A 294 3.14 17.24 -4.92
CA GLN A 294 3.21 17.87 -3.60
C GLN A 294 2.16 17.26 -2.66
N SER A 295 2.56 17.07 -1.40
CA SER A 295 1.71 16.46 -0.37
C SER A 295 0.36 17.18 -0.20
N ARG A 296 0.36 18.53 -0.20
CA ARG A 296 -0.89 19.30 -0.02
C ARG A 296 -1.92 19.03 -1.13
N PHE A 297 -1.48 19.04 -2.39
CA PHE A 297 -2.37 18.76 -3.52
C PHE A 297 -2.77 17.28 -3.57
N ALA A 298 -1.88 16.38 -3.16
CA ALA A 298 -2.17 14.96 -3.08
C ALA A 298 -3.27 14.64 -2.06
N LEU A 299 -3.15 15.17 -0.84
CA LEU A 299 -4.15 15.01 0.22
C LEU A 299 -5.48 15.63 -0.17
N LYS A 300 -5.47 16.86 -0.70
CA LYS A 300 -6.70 17.53 -1.14
C LYS A 300 -7.44 16.74 -2.23
N SER A 301 -6.73 16.30 -3.28
CA SER A 301 -7.35 15.48 -4.32
C SER A 301 -7.86 14.13 -3.80
N TYR A 302 -7.22 13.58 -2.76
CA TYR A 302 -7.69 12.35 -2.14
C TYR A 302 -8.99 12.56 -1.35
N GLU A 303 -9.08 13.65 -0.58
CA GLU A 303 -10.33 14.06 0.08
C GLU A 303 -11.46 14.32 -0.92
N ASP A 304 -11.16 15.05 -2.00
CA ASP A 304 -12.16 15.41 -3.02
C ASP A 304 -12.69 14.16 -3.76
N ALA A 305 -11.82 13.19 -4.05
CA ALA A 305 -12.20 11.93 -4.67
C ALA A 305 -13.03 11.04 -3.73
N GLU A 306 -12.71 10.98 -2.43
CA GLU A 306 -13.53 10.24 -1.46
C GLU A 306 -14.85 10.97 -1.12
N ALA A 307 -14.95 12.28 -1.31
CA ALA A 307 -16.16 13.05 -0.98
C ALA A 307 -17.39 12.59 -1.78
N ILE A 308 -17.22 12.18 -3.03
CA ILE A 308 -18.30 11.72 -3.91
C ILE A 308 -18.96 10.45 -3.33
N ASP A 309 -18.16 9.46 -2.94
CA ASP A 309 -18.64 8.20 -2.33
C ASP A 309 -19.23 8.42 -0.93
N ASN A 310 -18.65 9.35 -0.16
CA ASN A 310 -19.15 9.67 1.17
C ASN A 310 -20.52 10.36 1.16
N ILE A 311 -20.82 11.15 0.12
CA ILE A 311 -22.10 11.85 -0.05
C ILE A 311 -23.18 10.90 -0.58
N SER A 312 -22.86 10.10 -1.61
CA SER A 312 -23.82 9.18 -2.21
C SER A 312 -24.15 7.98 -1.30
N GLY A 313 -23.23 7.63 -0.40
CA GLY A 313 -23.29 6.41 0.40
C GLY A 313 -23.11 5.13 -0.42
N LEU A 314 -22.89 5.25 -1.72
CA LEU A 314 -22.64 4.16 -2.65
C LEU A 314 -21.12 3.96 -2.74
N ASP A 315 -20.65 2.75 -2.44
CA ASP A 315 -19.24 2.35 -2.57
C ASP A 315 -18.96 1.99 -4.04
N THR A 316 -19.16 2.94 -4.96
CA THR A 316 -18.97 2.73 -6.41
C THR A 316 -17.50 2.80 -6.81
N SER A 317 -16.66 3.49 -6.02
CA SER A 317 -15.25 3.67 -6.32
C SER A 317 -14.32 3.29 -5.17
N ASP A 318 -13.11 2.89 -5.52
CA ASP A 318 -12.05 2.51 -4.60
C ASP A 318 -10.89 3.50 -4.79
N VAL A 319 -10.87 4.55 -3.97
CA VAL A 319 -9.85 5.59 -4.03
C VAL A 319 -8.72 5.32 -3.03
N VAL A 320 -7.47 5.42 -3.46
CA VAL A 320 -6.31 5.35 -2.55
C VAL A 320 -5.20 6.32 -2.96
N LEU A 321 -4.63 6.99 -1.97
CA LEU A 321 -3.41 7.77 -2.14
C LEU A 321 -2.19 6.97 -1.67
N VAL A 322 -1.21 6.81 -2.57
CA VAL A 322 -0.01 6.02 -2.31
C VAL A 322 1.27 6.85 -2.50
N GLU A 323 2.27 6.60 -1.66
CA GLU A 323 3.56 7.30 -1.66
C GLU A 323 4.72 6.38 -2.05
N GLY A 324 5.69 6.96 -2.78
CA GLY A 324 7.08 6.51 -2.81
C GLY A 324 7.35 5.24 -3.61
N VAL A 325 6.50 4.96 -4.60
CA VAL A 325 6.67 3.86 -5.55
C VAL A 325 6.97 4.45 -6.93
N LYS A 326 7.99 3.96 -7.65
CA LYS A 326 8.16 4.30 -9.08
C LYS A 326 6.94 3.78 -9.85
N LEU A 327 6.50 4.46 -10.90
CA LEU A 327 5.34 4.00 -11.70
C LEU A 327 5.46 2.52 -12.10
N ALA A 328 6.63 2.07 -12.54
CA ALA A 328 6.90 0.67 -12.90
C ALA A 328 6.65 -0.33 -11.74
N ASN A 329 6.80 0.12 -10.50
CA ASN A 329 6.63 -0.71 -9.30
C ASN A 329 5.24 -0.54 -8.66
N LEU A 330 4.41 0.39 -9.16
CA LEU A 330 3.08 0.70 -8.62
C LEU A 330 2.18 -0.54 -8.66
N LYS A 331 2.21 -1.24 -9.79
CA LYS A 331 1.50 -2.50 -10.00
C LYS A 331 1.94 -3.59 -9.01
N ARG A 332 3.25 -3.76 -8.81
CA ARG A 332 3.78 -4.75 -7.84
C ARG A 332 3.38 -4.40 -6.39
N ALA A 333 3.41 -3.13 -6.01
CA ALA A 333 3.06 -2.70 -4.65
C ALA A 333 1.57 -2.83 -4.32
N TYR A 334 0.72 -2.59 -5.31
CA TYR A 334 -0.74 -2.58 -5.15
C TYR A 334 -1.46 -3.34 -6.27
N PRO A 335 -1.19 -4.66 -6.43
CA PRO A 335 -1.64 -5.40 -7.60
C PRO A 335 -3.16 -5.60 -7.62
N ASN A 336 -3.79 -5.54 -6.44
CA ASN A 336 -5.23 -5.66 -6.25
C ASN A 336 -6.03 -4.59 -7.02
N TYR A 337 -5.51 -3.38 -7.19
CA TYR A 337 -6.18 -2.34 -7.98
C TYR A 337 -6.00 -2.55 -9.49
N PHE A 338 -5.06 -3.38 -9.92
CA PHE A 338 -4.78 -3.64 -11.33
C PHE A 338 -5.21 -5.04 -11.78
N GLY A 339 -5.92 -5.80 -10.92
CA GLY A 339 -6.29 -7.19 -11.19
C GLY A 339 -5.10 -8.15 -11.31
N ASP A 340 -3.91 -7.75 -10.85
CA ASP A 340 -2.69 -8.53 -11.04
C ASP A 340 -2.58 -9.61 -9.97
N VAL A 341 -3.17 -10.77 -10.27
CA VAL A 341 -3.11 -11.98 -9.44
C VAL A 341 -2.18 -13.04 -10.04
N GLN A 342 -1.30 -12.66 -10.97
CA GLN A 342 -0.53 -13.60 -11.80
C GLN A 342 0.37 -14.52 -10.99
N LEU A 343 1.12 -13.97 -10.04
CA LEU A 343 2.00 -14.78 -9.19
C LEU A 343 1.21 -15.83 -8.41
N PHE A 344 0.09 -15.44 -7.79
CA PHE A 344 -0.74 -16.38 -7.05
C PHE A 344 -1.34 -17.45 -7.97
N LYS A 345 -1.90 -17.05 -9.12
CA LYS A 345 -2.45 -17.96 -10.14
C LYS A 345 -1.41 -18.99 -10.59
N MET A 346 -0.20 -18.53 -10.89
CA MET A 346 0.89 -19.39 -11.34
C MET A 346 1.25 -20.43 -10.29
N GLN A 347 1.42 -20.02 -9.02
CA GLN A 347 1.72 -20.94 -7.93
C GLN A 347 0.58 -21.93 -7.69
N LEU A 348 -0.67 -21.47 -7.75
CA LEU A 348 -1.84 -22.35 -7.63
C LEU A 348 -1.87 -23.36 -8.79
N GLY A 349 -1.60 -22.92 -10.02
CA GLY A 349 -1.51 -23.79 -11.20
C GLY A 349 -0.43 -24.86 -11.07
N GLU A 350 0.76 -24.49 -10.61
CA GLU A 350 1.85 -25.43 -10.31
C GLU A 350 1.44 -26.47 -9.26
N LEU A 351 0.86 -26.02 -8.14
CA LEU A 351 0.36 -26.90 -7.08
C LEU A 351 -0.71 -27.88 -7.60
N VAL A 352 -1.62 -27.39 -8.44
CA VAL A 352 -2.66 -28.23 -9.06
C VAL A 352 -2.05 -29.25 -10.02
N GLY A 353 -1.07 -28.82 -10.83
CA GLY A 353 -0.29 -29.66 -11.74
C GLY A 353 0.64 -30.68 -11.05
N GLY A 354 0.81 -30.61 -9.73
CA GLY A 354 1.70 -31.48 -8.96
C GLY A 354 3.15 -30.99 -8.87
N GLY A 355 3.42 -29.77 -9.30
CA GLY A 355 4.67 -29.06 -9.08
C GLY A 355 4.86 -28.64 -7.61
N LYS A 356 5.98 -27.96 -7.36
CA LYS A 356 6.28 -27.34 -6.07
C LYS A 356 6.15 -25.82 -6.20
N VAL A 357 5.84 -25.16 -5.08
CA VAL A 357 5.89 -23.69 -5.01
C VAL A 357 7.30 -23.23 -5.35
N GLN A 358 7.41 -22.25 -6.24
CA GLN A 358 8.68 -21.65 -6.63
C GLN A 358 8.86 -20.32 -5.90
N GLU A 359 9.94 -20.15 -5.13
CA GLU A 359 10.31 -18.83 -4.62
C GLU A 359 10.79 -18.00 -5.84
N PHE A 360 9.92 -17.14 -6.38
CA PHE A 360 10.29 -16.28 -7.49
C PHE A 360 11.29 -15.23 -7.00
N GLN A 361 12.57 -15.46 -7.26
CA GLN A 361 13.49 -14.34 -7.42
C GLN A 361 13.07 -13.60 -8.68
N VAL A 362 12.33 -12.51 -8.53
CA VAL A 362 12.14 -11.55 -9.63
C VAL A 362 13.55 -11.22 -10.11
N ALA A 363 13.89 -11.63 -11.33
CA ALA A 363 15.23 -11.40 -11.87
C ALA A 363 15.59 -9.94 -11.63
N LEU A 364 16.62 -9.71 -10.81
CA LEU A 364 17.12 -8.39 -10.48
C LEU A 364 17.18 -7.59 -11.78
N GLN A 365 16.37 -6.55 -11.89
CA GLN A 365 16.60 -5.53 -12.90
C GLN A 365 18.02 -5.05 -12.60
N LYS A 366 19.01 -5.45 -13.42
CA LYS A 366 20.43 -5.14 -13.18
C LYS A 366 20.49 -3.69 -12.76
N ARG A 367 20.93 -3.41 -11.52
CA ARG A 367 21.05 -2.03 -11.03
C ARG A 367 21.90 -1.32 -12.07
N ALA A 368 21.30 -0.40 -12.83
CA ALA A 368 22.06 0.45 -13.70
C ALA A 368 23.09 1.13 -12.81
N ILE A 369 24.38 0.91 -13.09
CA ILE A 369 25.46 1.64 -12.44
C ILE A 369 25.07 3.11 -12.63
N PRO A 370 24.88 3.89 -11.54
CA PRO A 370 24.50 5.27 -11.70
C PRO A 370 25.57 5.93 -12.56
N THR A 371 25.17 6.46 -13.71
CA THR A 371 26.07 7.23 -14.57
C THR A 371 26.75 8.25 -13.67
N PRO A 372 28.10 8.34 -13.65
CA PRO A 372 28.78 9.36 -12.87
C PRO A 372 28.13 10.69 -13.21
N ARG A 373 27.57 11.38 -12.22
CA ARG A 373 27.05 12.73 -12.45
C ARG A 373 28.26 13.57 -12.85
N GLU A 374 28.35 13.92 -14.13
CA GLU A 374 29.21 15.03 -14.54
C GLU A 374 28.82 16.22 -13.66
N ARG A 375 29.77 16.66 -12.83
CA ARG A 375 29.62 17.94 -12.15
C ARG A 375 29.65 18.97 -13.26
N ALA A 376 28.51 19.57 -13.59
CA ALA A 376 28.47 20.71 -14.49
C ALA A 376 29.46 21.74 -13.95
N ASP A 377 30.51 22.03 -14.73
CA ASP A 377 31.52 23.03 -14.39
C ASP A 377 30.82 24.40 -14.34
N PRO A 378 30.73 25.07 -13.18
CA PRO A 378 30.05 26.35 -13.07
C PRO A 378 30.88 27.52 -13.64
N SER A 379 32.03 27.25 -14.26
CA SER A 379 32.89 28.27 -14.89
C SER A 379 32.15 29.16 -15.92
N TRP A 380 31.10 28.65 -16.57
CA TRP A 380 30.27 29.43 -17.49
C TRP A 380 29.38 30.48 -16.80
N MET A 381 29.09 30.36 -15.49
CA MET A 381 28.32 31.36 -14.75
C MET A 381 29.14 32.60 -14.35
N PHE A 382 30.48 32.50 -14.39
CA PHE A 382 31.37 33.59 -13.95
C PHE A 382 32.14 34.27 -15.09
N ALA A 383 31.94 33.85 -16.34
CA ALA A 383 32.54 34.48 -17.51
C ALA A 383 31.76 35.75 -17.93
N ARG A 384 31.93 36.85 -17.19
CA ARG A 384 31.67 38.19 -17.73
C ARG A 384 32.74 38.50 -18.78
N ARG A 385 32.45 38.34 -20.07
CA ARG A 385 33.17 39.03 -21.15
C ARG A 385 32.26 39.22 -22.37
N LEU A 386 31.91 40.49 -22.56
CA LEU A 386 31.68 41.22 -23.82
C LEU A 386 30.88 40.49 -24.90
N TRP A 387 29.64 40.93 -25.07
CA TRP A 387 28.94 40.87 -26.36
C TRP A 387 29.85 41.46 -27.44
N THR A 388 30.35 40.62 -28.34
CA THR A 388 30.82 41.05 -29.66
C THR A 388 29.95 40.37 -30.70
N GLU A 389 29.46 41.19 -31.64
CA GLU A 389 28.51 40.91 -32.71
C GLU A 389 28.77 39.62 -33.51
N PRO A 390 27.74 39.03 -34.16
CA PRO A 390 27.91 37.84 -34.98
C PRO A 390 28.80 38.11 -36.20
N ALA A 391 29.84 37.29 -36.35
CA ALA A 391 30.71 37.29 -37.53
C ALA A 391 29.93 37.00 -38.82
N SER A 392 30.26 37.71 -39.89
CA SER A 392 29.58 37.65 -41.20
C SER A 392 29.79 36.30 -41.93
N PRO A 393 28.95 35.96 -42.93
CA PRO A 393 28.88 34.63 -43.54
C PRO A 393 30.13 34.12 -44.28
N GLU A 394 31.18 34.92 -44.45
CA GLU A 394 32.34 34.55 -45.28
C GLU A 394 33.35 33.61 -44.60
N GLN A 395 33.22 33.33 -43.30
CA GLN A 395 34.16 32.45 -42.58
C GLN A 395 33.80 30.95 -42.59
N ARG A 396 32.69 30.55 -43.24
CA ARG A 396 32.29 29.12 -43.32
C ARG A 396 32.94 28.30 -44.45
N ARG A 397 33.75 28.91 -45.32
CA ARG A 397 34.45 28.20 -46.42
C ARG A 397 35.95 28.07 -46.13
N LYS A 398 36.34 27.28 -45.12
CA LYS A 398 37.73 26.76 -44.99
C LYS A 398 37.87 25.69 -43.89
N LYS A 399 36.96 24.71 -43.84
CA LYS A 399 37.18 23.44 -43.14
C LYS A 399 36.47 22.31 -43.88
N ASN A 400 37.00 21.98 -45.05
CA ASN A 400 36.83 20.70 -45.72
C ASN A 400 38.06 20.53 -46.61
N LYS A 401 39.15 20.06 -46.00
CA LYS A 401 40.23 19.30 -46.60
C LYS A 401 40.88 18.48 -45.49
#